data_AF-A0A654CYH6-F1
#
_entry.id   AF-A0A654CYH6-F1
#
_cell.length_a   1.000
_cell.length_b   1.000
_cell.length_c   1.000
_cell.angle_alpha   90.00
_cell.angle_beta   90.00
_cell.angle_gamma   90.00
#
_symmetry.space_group_name_H-M   'P 1'
#
loop_
_entity.id
_entity.type
_entity.pdbx_description
1 polymer ?
#
loop_
_entity_poly.entity_id
_entity_poly.type
_entity_poly.pdbx_seq_one_letter_code
_entity_poly.pdbx_strand_id
1 'polypeptide(L)'
;MCVKPAILMESVSNTHAAKSMRRKADNRREQGWKRNSFWLTPDAVDVLDRARKRLGLDSREATINAILERIGTDMFLQQEFLAVTK
;
A
#
# COMPACT_ATOMS: atom_id res chain seq x y z
N MET A 1 -26.20 -39.75 -7.88
CA MET A 1 -24.73 -39.61 -7.91
C MET A 1 -24.40 -38.18 -7.50
N CYS A 2 -23.84 -37.96 -6.31
CA CYS A 2 -23.45 -36.62 -5.85
C CYS A 2 -22.01 -36.34 -6.27
N VAL A 3 -21.81 -35.35 -7.15
CA VAL A 3 -20.48 -34.83 -7.49
C VAL A 3 -20.08 -33.83 -6.40
N LYS A 4 -19.06 -34.16 -5.61
CA LYS A 4 -18.49 -33.24 -4.62
C LYS A 4 -17.72 -32.13 -5.35
N PRO A 5 -17.87 -30.85 -4.97
CA PRO A 5 -17.04 -29.79 -5.52
C PRO A 5 -15.61 -29.96 -5.00
N ALA A 6 -14.65 -30.10 -5.92
CA ALA A 6 -13.24 -30.03 -5.59
C ALA A 6 -12.96 -28.60 -5.11
N ILE A 7 -12.66 -28.47 -3.81
CA ILE A 7 -12.13 -27.23 -3.24
C ILE A 7 -10.80 -26.98 -3.95
N LEU A 8 -10.74 -25.96 -4.79
CA LEU A 8 -9.52 -25.51 -5.44
C LEU A 8 -8.62 -24.93 -4.35
N MET A 9 -7.84 -25.80 -3.72
CA MET A 9 -6.90 -25.45 -2.67
C MET A 9 -5.74 -24.70 -3.35
N GLU A 10 -5.81 -23.36 -3.35
CA GLU A 10 -4.74 -22.51 -3.86
C GLU A 10 -3.41 -22.94 -3.25
N SER A 11 -2.48 -23.40 -4.09
CA SER A 11 -1.18 -23.89 -3.64
C SER A 11 -0.35 -22.72 -3.13
N VAL A 12 -0.36 -22.48 -1.81
CA VAL A 12 0.43 -21.39 -1.24
C VAL A 12 1.91 -21.75 -1.37
N SER A 13 2.66 -20.98 -2.17
CA SER A 13 4.07 -21.28 -2.50
C SER A 13 4.91 -21.45 -1.23
N ASN A 14 5.52 -22.62 -1.02
CA ASN A 14 6.19 -23.00 0.23
C ASN A 14 7.66 -22.57 0.34
N THR A 15 8.14 -21.74 -0.59
CA THR A 15 9.51 -21.24 -0.59
C THR A 15 9.80 -20.43 0.67
N HIS A 16 11.07 -20.43 1.11
CA HIS A 16 11.51 -19.63 2.26
C HIS A 16 11.20 -18.13 2.06
N ALA A 17 11.36 -17.63 0.84
CA ALA A 17 10.99 -16.26 0.48
C ALA A 17 9.49 -15.99 0.69
N ALA A 18 8.62 -16.88 0.20
CA ALA A 18 7.17 -16.74 0.36
C ALA A 18 6.72 -16.80 1.82
N LYS A 19 7.35 -17.64 2.66
CA LYS A 19 7.10 -17.67 4.12
C LYS A 19 7.54 -16.38 4.80
N SER A 20 8.70 -15.84 4.43
CA SER A 20 9.22 -14.57 4.98
C SER A 20 8.32 -13.38 4.61
N MET A 21 7.86 -13.31 3.36
CA MET A 21 6.93 -12.27 2.90
C MET A 21 5.59 -12.34 3.63
N ARG A 22 5.06 -13.55 3.87
CA ARG A 22 3.84 -13.75 4.66
C ARG A 22 4.00 -13.23 6.09
N ARG A 23 5.07 -13.62 6.79
CA ARG A 23 5.36 -13.12 8.14
C ARG A 23 5.47 -11.60 8.21
N LYS A 24 6.14 -10.97 7.24
CA LYS A 24 6.21 -9.50 7.17
C LYS A 24 4.84 -8.87 6.99
N ALA A 25 3.98 -9.45 6.17
CA ALA A 25 2.62 -8.97 5.96
C ALA A 25 1.74 -9.13 7.22
N ASP A 26 1.86 -10.25 7.92
CA ASP A 26 1.11 -10.51 9.15
C ASP A 26 1.56 -9.55 10.27
N ASN A 27 2.87 -9.35 10.45
CA ASN A 27 3.38 -8.35 11.41
C ASN A 27 2.86 -6.93 11.12
N ARG A 28 2.76 -6.53 9.85
CA ARG A 28 2.19 -5.22 9.49
C ARG A 28 0.71 -5.13 9.84
N ARG A 29 -0.05 -6.20 9.62
CA ARG A 29 -1.48 -6.27 9.99
C ARG A 29 -1.66 -6.17 11.50
N GLU A 30 -0.84 -6.86 12.28
CA GLU A 30 -0.85 -6.80 13.74
C GLU A 30 -0.56 -5.39 14.27
N GLN A 31 0.29 -4.63 13.57
CA GLN A 31 0.56 -3.22 13.86
C GLN A 31 -0.58 -2.27 13.43
N GLY A 32 -1.70 -2.80 12.91
CA GLY A 32 -2.86 -2.02 12.47
C GLY A 32 -2.71 -1.39 11.07
N TRP A 33 -1.67 -1.74 10.32
CA TRP A 33 -1.49 -1.22 8.96
C TRP A 33 -2.58 -1.74 8.03
N LYS A 34 -3.17 -0.84 7.25
CA LYS A 34 -4.22 -1.17 6.27
C LYS A 34 -3.60 -1.29 4.88
N ARG A 35 -3.76 -2.46 4.25
CA ARG A 35 -3.35 -2.66 2.86
C ARG A 35 -4.47 -2.19 1.92
N ASN A 36 -4.17 -1.19 1.11
CA ASN A 36 -5.06 -0.73 0.03
C ASN A 36 -4.48 -1.13 -1.33
N SER A 37 -5.36 -1.41 -2.30
CA SER A 37 -5.00 -1.65 -3.69
C SER A 37 -5.88 -0.78 -4.57
N PHE A 38 -5.25 0.11 -5.34
CA PHE A 38 -5.94 1.03 -6.24
C PHE A 38 -5.09 1.24 -7.50
N TRP A 39 -5.76 1.65 -8.56
CA TRP A 39 -5.11 2.04 -9.81
C TRP A 39 -4.72 3.52 -9.73
N LEU A 40 -3.52 3.83 -10.20
CA LEU A 40 -3.04 5.20 -10.36
C LEU A 40 -2.98 5.53 -11.85
N THR A 41 -3.30 6.77 -12.19
CA THR A 41 -3.04 7.28 -13.54
C THR A 41 -1.54 7.32 -13.82
N PRO A 42 -1.10 7.25 -15.09
CA PRO A 42 0.32 7.37 -15.44
C PRO A 42 0.97 8.63 -14.84
N ASP A 43 0.32 9.78 -14.96
CA ASP A 43 0.80 11.05 -14.41
C ASP A 43 0.97 11.01 -12.89
N ALA A 44 0.04 10.35 -12.18
CA ALA A 44 0.14 10.19 -10.73
C ALA A 44 1.34 9.32 -10.34
N VAL A 45 1.63 8.27 -11.12
CA VAL A 45 2.83 7.43 -10.92
C VAL A 45 4.11 8.25 -11.14
N ASP A 46 4.16 9.11 -12.16
CA ASP A 46 5.32 9.96 -12.45
C ASP A 46 5.55 11.02 -11.37
N VAL A 47 4.48 11.63 -10.85
CA VAL A 47 4.57 12.52 -9.68
C VAL A 47 5.11 11.76 -8.48
N LEU A 48 4.59 10.55 -8.21
CA LEU A 48 5.00 9.74 -7.07
C LEU A 48 6.47 9.31 -7.17
N ASP A 49 6.95 8.92 -8.36
CA ASP A 49 8.35 8.55 -8.56
C ASP A 49 9.30 9.74 -8.44
N ARG A 50 8.89 10.94 -8.88
CA ARG A 50 9.66 12.17 -8.65
C ARG A 50 9.73 12.52 -7.17
N ALA A 51 8.61 12.44 -6.45
CA ALA A 51 8.56 12.68 -5.01
C ALA A 51 9.44 11.67 -4.26
N ARG A 52 9.35 10.38 -4.60
CA ARG A 52 10.18 9.31 -4.02
C ARG A 52 11.67 9.61 -4.16
N LYS A 53 12.12 9.98 -5.38
CA LYS A 53 13.53 10.31 -5.64
C LYS A 53 13.99 11.53 -4.83
N ARG A 54 13.15 12.57 -4.72
CA ARG A 54 13.46 13.78 -3.95
C ARG A 54 13.56 13.51 -2.44
N LEU A 55 12.70 12.63 -1.93
CA LEU A 55 12.67 12.26 -0.51
C LEU A 55 13.67 11.14 -0.17
N GLY A 56 14.33 10.54 -1.15
CA GLY A 56 15.28 9.45 -0.94
C GLY A 56 14.64 8.16 -0.41
N LEU A 57 13.38 7.90 -0.76
CA LEU A 57 12.62 6.77 -0.21
C LEU A 57 12.71 5.52 -1.09
N ASP A 58 12.76 4.34 -0.46
CA ASP A 58 12.97 3.07 -1.17
C ASP A 58 11.73 2.58 -1.92
N SER A 59 10.54 3.05 -1.55
CA SER A 59 9.30 2.53 -2.12
C SER A 59 8.23 3.60 -2.33
N ARG A 60 7.34 3.32 -3.27
CA ARG A 60 6.12 4.11 -3.51
C ARG A 60 5.20 4.09 -2.29
N GLU A 61 5.11 2.98 -1.56
CA GLU A 61 4.37 2.87 -0.30
C GLU A 61 4.90 3.86 0.75
N ALA A 62 6.22 3.86 0.99
CA ALA A 62 6.85 4.80 1.93
C ALA A 62 6.62 6.27 1.52
N THR A 63 6.63 6.53 0.21
CA THR A 63 6.39 7.88 -0.33
C THR A 63 4.95 8.33 -0.10
N ILE A 64 3.96 7.46 -0.36
CA ILE A 64 2.55 7.76 -0.09
C ILE A 64 2.33 8.04 1.39
N ASN A 65 2.87 7.18 2.27
CA ASN A 65 2.74 7.37 3.71
C ASN A 65 3.36 8.69 4.18
N ALA A 66 4.58 9.02 3.74
CA ALA A 66 5.24 10.28 4.08
C ALA A 66 4.44 11.52 3.64
N ILE A 67 3.85 11.47 2.43
CA ILE A 67 2.99 12.56 1.93
C ILE A 67 1.75 12.71 2.80
N LEU A 68 1.05 11.62 3.10
CA LEU A 68 -0.18 11.64 3.90
C LEU A 68 0.09 12.07 5.35
N GLU A 69 1.20 11.62 5.95
CA GLU A 69 1.64 12.05 7.27
C GLU A 69 1.97 13.55 7.29
N ARG A 70 2.63 14.06 6.24
CA ARG A 70 2.91 15.50 6.13
C ARG A 70 1.63 16.33 6.02
N ILE A 71 0.66 15.88 5.23
CA ILE A 71 -0.66 16.54 5.12
C ILE A 71 -1.38 16.51 6.48
N GLY A 72 -1.36 15.37 7.18
CA GLY A 72 -2.04 15.23 8.48
C GLY A 72 -1.41 16.00 9.64
N THR A 73 -0.12 16.35 9.55
CA THR A 73 0.61 17.09 10.60
C THR A 73 0.65 18.60 10.38
N ASP A 74 0.37 19.05 9.16
CA ASP A 74 0.42 20.47 8.77
C ASP A 74 -1.02 20.99 8.58
N MET A 75 -1.51 21.74 9.57
CA MET A 75 -2.89 22.23 9.59
C MET A 75 -3.24 23.09 8.37
N PHE A 76 -2.28 23.84 7.82
CA PHE A 76 -2.52 24.66 6.63
C PHE A 76 -2.64 23.80 5.37
N LEU A 77 -1.74 22.83 5.20
CA LEU A 77 -1.83 21.88 4.08
C LEU A 77 -3.09 21.02 4.17
N GLN A 78 -3.49 20.63 5.38
CA GLN A 78 -4.71 19.87 5.60
C GLN A 78 -5.95 20.68 5.17
N GLN A 79 -6.01 21.96 5.54
CA GLN A 79 -7.10 22.85 5.12
C GLN A 79 -7.11 23.06 3.61
N GLU A 80 -5.96 23.35 2.98
CA GLU A 80 -5.89 23.50 1.52
C GLU A 80 -6.32 22.23 0.79
N PHE A 81 -5.83 21.06 1.25
CA PHE A 81 -6.14 19.80 0.60
C PHE A 81 -7.63 19.43 0.73
N LEU A 82 -8.22 19.61 1.91
CA LEU A 82 -9.63 19.28 2.16
C LEU A 82 -10.60 20.33 1.62
N ALA A 83 -10.21 21.61 1.55
CA ALA A 83 -11.08 22.69 1.08
C ALA A 83 -11.30 22.67 -0.44
N VAL A 84 -10.35 22.12 -1.20
CA VAL A 84 -10.44 22.02 -2.67
C VAL A 84 -11.25 20.79 -3.12
N THR A 85 -11.40 19.77 -2.27
CA THR A 85 -12.33 18.65 -2.48
C THR A 85 -13.76 19.05 -2.13
N LYS A 86 -14.50 19.60 -3.10
CA LYS A 86 -15.97 19.65 -3.11
C LYS A 86 -16.50 18.78 -4.24
#